data_AF-A0A3D0III1-F1
#
_entry.id   AF-A0A3D0III1-F1
#
_cell.length_a   1.000
_cell.length_b   1.000
_cell.length_c   1.000
_cell.angle_alpha   90.00
_cell.angle_beta   90.00
_cell.angle_gamma   90.00
#
_symmetry.space_group_name_H-M   'P 1'
#
loop_
_entity.id
_entity.type
_entity.pdbx_description
1 polymer ?
#
loop_
_entity_poly.entity_id
_entity_poly.type
_entity_poly.pdbx_seq_one_letter_code
_entity_poly.pdbx_strand_id
1 'polypeptide(L)'
;PIRFGETIKSYISDPSLDPADLTYIPLAIAGWLRYLLGVDDKGEPIELSSDPLLPSLQAQLASVKFGEPESVSGNLDVLLSNTSVFGSDLVACGLSKKIEEYLSEMIKGPGAVRETLVRRL
;
A
#
# COMPACT_ATOMS: atom_id res chain seq x y z
N PRO A 1 14.29 -3.56 8.32
CA PRO A 1 13.20 -3.59 7.31
C PRO A 1 12.21 -4.71 7.61
N ILE A 2 10.99 -4.40 8.05
CA ILE A 2 10.26 -5.37 8.88
C ILE A 2 9.65 -6.56 8.11
N ARG A 3 9.34 -6.52 6.80
CA ARG A 3 8.94 -7.75 6.07
C ARG A 3 9.37 -7.92 4.61
N PHE A 4 9.32 -6.88 3.76
CA PHE A 4 9.52 -7.05 2.30
C PHE A 4 10.79 -6.41 1.72
N GLY A 5 11.50 -5.59 2.50
CA GLY A 5 12.61 -4.77 1.99
C GLY A 5 13.75 -5.59 1.38
N GLU A 6 14.09 -6.75 1.92
CA GLU A 6 15.19 -7.57 1.36
C GLU A 6 14.86 -8.18 0.00
N THR A 7 13.61 -8.63 -0.22
CA THR A 7 13.16 -9.11 -1.53
C THR A 7 13.10 -7.99 -2.56
N ILE A 8 12.63 -6.80 -2.16
CA ILE A 8 12.63 -5.64 -3.06
C ILE A 8 14.06 -5.28 -3.44
N LYS A 9 14.99 -5.27 -2.48
CA LYS A 9 16.42 -5.03 -2.75
C LYS A 9 17.02 -6.07 -3.68
N SER A 10 16.68 -7.35 -3.54
CA SER A 10 17.21 -8.38 -4.43
C SER A 10 16.76 -8.18 -5.88
N TYR A 11 15.49 -7.79 -6.08
CA TYR A 11 14.98 -7.41 -7.40
C TYR A 11 15.68 -6.17 -7.97
N ILE A 12 15.92 -5.14 -7.14
CA ILE A 12 16.66 -3.94 -7.57
C ILE A 12 18.12 -4.27 -7.95
N SER A 13 18.76 -5.21 -7.25
CA SER A 13 20.17 -5.53 -7.46
C SER A 13 20.46 -6.43 -8.66
N ASP A 14 19.44 -7.13 -9.17
CA ASP A 14 19.56 -8.04 -10.30
C ASP A 14 19.04 -7.36 -11.58
N PRO A 15 19.90 -7.04 -12.56
CA PRO A 15 19.48 -6.37 -13.79
C PRO A 15 18.57 -7.22 -14.68
N SER A 16 18.39 -8.51 -14.39
CA SER A 16 17.44 -9.40 -15.07
C SER A 16 16.04 -9.40 -14.47
N LEU A 17 15.84 -8.72 -13.33
CA LEU A 17 14.57 -8.63 -12.62
C LEU A 17 14.04 -7.19 -12.64
N ASP A 18 12.72 -7.03 -12.71
CA ASP A 18 12.06 -5.75 -12.53
C ASP A 18 11.21 -5.79 -11.24
N PRO A 19 11.45 -4.92 -10.24
CA PRO A 19 10.58 -4.82 -9.07
C PRO A 19 9.10 -4.63 -9.44
N ALA A 20 8.77 -3.99 -10.56
CA ALA A 20 7.40 -3.82 -11.04
C ALA A 20 6.68 -5.15 -11.36
N ASP A 21 7.42 -6.23 -11.62
CA ASP A 21 6.87 -7.57 -11.84
C ASP A 21 6.35 -8.21 -10.54
N LEU A 22 6.77 -7.72 -9.37
CA LEU A 22 6.28 -8.19 -8.08
C LEU A 22 4.76 -7.99 -7.99
N THR A 23 4.02 -9.05 -7.65
CA THR A 23 2.56 -8.99 -7.53
C THR A 23 2.13 -8.95 -6.07
N TYR A 24 2.64 -9.85 -5.23
CA TYR A 24 2.15 -10.01 -3.85
C TYR A 24 2.70 -8.99 -2.85
N ILE A 25 3.93 -8.51 -3.05
CA ILE A 25 4.51 -7.46 -2.20
C ILE A 25 3.73 -6.15 -2.31
N PRO A 26 3.50 -5.59 -3.53
CA PRO A 26 2.69 -4.38 -3.64
C PRO A 26 1.25 -4.60 -3.16
N LEU A 27 0.67 -5.79 -3.35
CA LEU A 27 -0.67 -6.13 -2.85
C LEU A 27 -0.73 -6.11 -1.31
N ALA A 28 0.28 -6.68 -0.64
CA ALA A 28 0.38 -6.66 0.82
C ALA A 28 0.57 -5.23 1.37
N ILE A 29 1.39 -4.41 0.70
CA ILE A 29 1.57 -3.01 1.08
C ILE A 29 0.26 -2.23 0.91
N ALA A 30 -0.44 -2.38 -0.21
CA ALA A 30 -1.74 -1.76 -0.43
C ALA A 30 -2.77 -2.19 0.64
N GLY A 31 -2.79 -3.47 1.02
CA GLY A 31 -3.63 -3.97 2.11
C GLY A 31 -3.30 -3.34 3.47
N TRP A 32 -2.01 -3.11 3.76
CA TRP A 32 -1.61 -2.41 4.97
C TRP A 32 -2.03 -0.93 4.96
N LEU A 33 -1.85 -0.23 3.84
CA LEU A 33 -2.35 1.15 3.69
C LEU A 33 -3.87 1.21 3.86
N ARG A 34 -4.59 0.24 3.28
CA ARG A 34 -6.05 0.11 3.44
C ARG A 34 -6.46 -0.10 4.89
N TYR A 35 -5.69 -0.88 5.66
CA TYR A 35 -5.91 -1.07 7.10
C TYR A 35 -5.73 0.24 7.88
N LEU A 36 -4.70 1.03 7.55
CA LEU A 36 -4.43 2.31 8.23
C LEU A 36 -5.55 3.34 8.08
N LEU A 37 -6.46 3.19 7.11
CA LEU A 37 -7.66 4.03 6.98
C LEU A 37 -8.65 3.84 8.13
N GLY A 38 -8.52 2.78 8.96
CA GLY A 38 -9.38 2.60 10.13
C GLY A 38 -10.82 2.20 9.79
N VAL A 39 -11.04 1.62 8.61
CA VAL A 39 -12.35 1.15 8.14
C VAL A 39 -12.22 -0.31 7.72
N ASP A 40 -13.14 -1.19 8.11
CA ASP A 40 -13.13 -2.58 7.68
C ASP A 40 -13.63 -2.76 6.23
N ASP A 41 -13.68 -4.02 5.76
CA ASP A 41 -14.18 -4.35 4.42
C ASP A 41 -15.71 -4.23 4.31
N LYS A 42 -16.45 -3.93 5.38
CA LYS A 42 -17.88 -3.59 5.33
C LYS A 42 -18.11 -2.08 5.24
N GLY A 43 -17.08 -1.27 5.43
CA GLY A 43 -17.20 0.19 5.50
C GLY A 43 -17.39 0.71 6.93
N GLU A 44 -17.22 -0.14 7.95
CA GLU A 44 -17.41 0.24 9.35
C GLU A 44 -16.08 0.64 10.02
N PRO A 45 -16.08 1.64 10.92
CA PRO A 45 -14.87 2.02 11.65
C PRO A 45 -14.30 0.85 12.48
N ILE A 46 -12.98 0.73 12.51
CA ILE A 46 -12.26 -0.24 13.35
C ILE A 46 -11.19 0.45 14.19
N GLU A 47 -10.95 -0.11 15.37
CA GLU A 47 -9.81 0.25 16.19
C GLU A 47 -8.53 -0.36 15.62
N LEU A 48 -7.52 0.48 15.39
CA LEU A 48 -6.22 0.04 14.92
C LEU A 48 -5.33 -0.33 16.10
N SER A 49 -4.46 -1.32 15.89
CA SER A 49 -3.47 -1.71 16.90
C SER A 49 -2.57 -0.53 17.23
N SER A 50 -2.21 -0.40 18.51
CA SER A 50 -1.36 0.69 18.98
C SER A 50 0.00 0.67 18.28
N ASP A 51 0.28 1.70 17.50
CA ASP A 51 1.55 1.92 16.82
C ASP A 51 1.98 3.38 17.03
N PRO A 52 3.19 3.66 17.57
CA PRO A 52 3.69 5.01 17.78
C PRO A 52 3.71 5.89 16.51
N LEU A 53 3.84 5.26 15.33
CA LEU A 53 3.86 5.95 14.04
C LEU A 53 2.47 6.13 13.44
N LEU A 54 1.42 5.52 14.02
CA LEU A 54 0.07 5.53 13.47
C LEU A 54 -0.44 6.96 13.18
N PRO A 55 -0.32 7.95 14.08
CA PRO A 55 -0.81 9.30 13.80
C PRO A 55 -0.13 9.94 12.59
N SER A 56 1.18 9.72 12.44
CA SER A 56 1.96 10.25 11.32
C SER A 56 1.63 9.55 9.99
N LEU A 57 1.39 8.24 10.04
CA LEU A 57 1.00 7.46 8.87
C LEU A 57 -0.42 7.83 8.41
N GLN A 58 -1.37 7.98 9.33
CA GLN A 58 -2.73 8.43 9.01
C GLN A 58 -2.76 9.86 8.47
N ALA A 59 -1.92 10.76 8.99
CA ALA A 59 -1.80 12.11 8.44
C ALA A 59 -1.34 12.11 6.98
N GLN A 60 -0.43 11.20 6.60
CA GLN A 60 0.02 11.03 5.21
C GLN A 60 -1.04 10.39 4.31
N LEU A 61 -2.02 9.69 4.88
CA LEU A 61 -3.15 9.08 4.18
C LEU A 61 -4.43 9.91 4.24
N ALA A 62 -4.40 11.12 4.81
CA ALA A 62 -5.60 11.92 5.07
C ALA A 62 -6.38 12.32 3.82
N SER A 63 -5.73 12.33 2.64
CA SER A 63 -6.39 12.57 1.36
C SER A 63 -7.10 11.33 0.82
N VAL A 64 -6.72 10.12 1.24
CA VAL A 64 -7.31 8.85 0.78
C VAL A 64 -8.61 8.58 1.50
N LYS A 65 -9.69 8.40 0.74
CA LYS A 65 -11.04 8.24 1.28
C LYS A 65 -11.70 6.98 0.78
N PHE A 66 -12.28 6.23 1.72
CA PHE A 66 -13.09 5.07 1.38
C PHE A 66 -14.29 5.47 0.51
N GLY A 67 -14.52 4.73 -0.58
CA GLY A 67 -15.54 5.03 -1.59
C GLY A 67 -15.10 6.00 -2.70
N GLU A 68 -13.92 6.61 -2.62
CA GLU A 68 -13.39 7.57 -3.61
C GLU A 68 -12.04 7.07 -4.19
N PRO A 69 -12.02 6.08 -5.13
CA PRO A 69 -10.78 5.52 -5.69
C PRO A 69 -9.80 6.54 -6.27
N GLU A 70 -10.31 7.63 -6.83
CA GLU A 70 -9.56 8.75 -7.39
C GLU A 70 -8.73 9.50 -6.33
N SER A 71 -9.05 9.35 -5.05
CA SER A 71 -8.34 9.98 -3.94
C SER A 71 -6.93 9.41 -3.71
N VAL A 72 -6.59 8.28 -4.32
CA VAL A 72 -5.29 7.60 -4.14
C VAL A 72 -4.20 8.18 -5.04
N SER A 73 -4.53 8.48 -6.29
CA SER A 73 -3.54 8.69 -7.36
C SER A 73 -2.60 9.87 -7.07
N GLY A 74 -1.30 9.59 -7.01
CA GLY A 74 -0.23 10.61 -6.87
C GLY A 74 -0.15 11.27 -5.50
N ASN A 75 -0.87 10.76 -4.51
CA ASN A 75 -0.88 11.31 -3.15
C ASN A 75 0.06 10.58 -2.20
N LEU A 76 0.64 9.44 -2.60
CA LEU A 76 1.36 8.56 -1.69
C LEU A 76 2.87 8.55 -1.87
N ASP A 77 3.42 9.30 -2.84
CA ASP A 77 4.85 9.28 -3.15
C ASP A 77 5.74 9.61 -1.94
N VAL A 78 5.34 10.58 -1.10
CA VAL A 78 6.09 10.93 0.12
C VAL A 78 6.16 9.76 1.10
N LEU A 79 5.05 9.04 1.28
CA LEU A 79 5.01 7.87 2.15
C LEU A 79 5.81 6.73 1.52
N LEU A 80 5.55 6.41 0.25
CA LEU A 80 6.09 5.24 -0.47
C LEU A 80 7.60 5.36 -0.77
N SER A 81 8.15 6.57 -0.82
CA SER A 81 9.60 6.78 -0.89
C SER A 81 10.31 6.69 0.47
N ASN A 82 9.58 6.57 1.58
CA ASN A 82 10.16 6.51 2.91
C ASN A 82 10.91 5.19 3.18
N THR A 83 12.21 5.22 2.95
CA THR A 83 13.12 4.07 3.14
C THR A 83 13.19 3.58 4.60
N SER A 84 12.86 4.40 5.59
CA SER A 84 12.80 3.96 6.99
C SER A 84 11.62 3.02 7.24
N VAL A 85 10.53 3.18 6.49
CA VAL A 85 9.32 2.33 6.58
C VAL A 85 9.50 1.09 5.71
N PHE A 86 9.88 1.27 4.44
CA PHE A 86 9.86 0.20 3.45
C PHE A 86 11.20 -0.50 3.22
N GLY A 87 12.31 0.08 3.68
CA GLY A 87 13.67 -0.41 3.45
C GLY A 87 14.25 -0.11 2.06
N SER A 88 13.41 0.40 1.15
CA SER A 88 13.72 0.84 -0.21
C SER A 88 12.76 1.97 -0.59
N ASP A 89 13.16 2.81 -1.55
CA ASP A 89 12.29 3.83 -2.12
C ASP A 89 11.38 3.16 -3.17
N LEU A 90 10.09 3.01 -2.84
CA LEU A 90 9.14 2.29 -3.68
C LEU A 90 8.71 3.10 -4.91
N VAL A 91 8.91 4.42 -4.89
CA VAL A 91 8.69 5.29 -6.05
C VAL A 91 9.83 5.09 -7.02
N ALA A 92 11.08 5.20 -6.54
CA ALA A 92 12.27 5.04 -7.37
C ALA A 92 12.39 3.64 -7.99
N CYS A 93 11.91 2.60 -7.31
CA CYS A 93 11.92 1.23 -7.84
C CYS A 93 10.64 0.87 -8.63
N GLY A 94 9.75 1.82 -8.93
CA GLY A 94 8.59 1.60 -9.81
C GLY A 94 7.42 0.83 -9.18
N LEU A 95 7.44 0.57 -7.87
CA LEU A 95 6.36 -0.15 -7.18
C LEU A 95 5.18 0.74 -6.79
N SER A 96 5.38 2.05 -6.64
CA SER A 96 4.36 2.97 -6.12
C SER A 96 3.06 2.91 -6.92
N LYS A 97 3.15 2.96 -8.26
CA LYS A 97 1.99 2.90 -9.16
C LYS A 97 1.13 1.65 -8.92
N LYS A 98 1.74 0.48 -8.80
CA LYS A 98 1.03 -0.80 -8.60
C LYS A 98 0.37 -0.86 -7.21
N ILE A 99 1.01 -0.28 -6.20
CA ILE A 99 0.46 -0.14 -4.85
C ILE A 99 -0.75 0.78 -4.86
N GLU A 100 -0.66 1.95 -5.51
CA GLU A 100 -1.77 2.89 -5.67
C GLU A 100 -2.94 2.26 -6.44
N GLU A 101 -2.67 1.54 -7.53
CA GLU A 101 -3.68 0.80 -8.28
C GLU A 101 -4.43 -0.20 -7.38
N TYR A 102 -3.71 -1.04 -6.63
CA TYR A 102 -4.35 -1.98 -5.71
C TYR A 102 -5.12 -1.31 -4.58
N LEU A 103 -4.59 -0.24 -4.00
CA LEU A 103 -5.28 0.50 -2.96
C LEU A 103 -6.57 1.12 -3.51
N SER A 104 -6.53 1.72 -4.71
CA SER A 104 -7.70 2.27 -5.39
C SER A 104 -8.78 1.22 -5.62
N GLU A 105 -8.40 -0.03 -5.90
CA GLU A 105 -9.33 -1.16 -6.01
C GLU A 105 -9.92 -1.54 -4.64
N MET A 106 -9.11 -1.59 -3.59
CA MET A 106 -9.50 -1.99 -2.24
C MET A 106 -10.37 -0.97 -1.49
N ILE A 107 -10.42 0.29 -1.94
CA ILE A 107 -11.25 1.34 -1.32
C ILE A 107 -12.57 1.59 -2.05
N LYS A 108 -12.88 0.88 -3.14
CA LYS A 108 -14.10 1.11 -3.96
C LYS A 108 -15.41 1.03 -3.16
N GLY A 109 -15.44 0.24 -2.10
CA GLY A 109 -16.63 0.06 -1.27
C GLY A 109 -16.60 -1.24 -0.48
N PRO A 110 -17.73 -1.63 0.12
CA PRO A 110 -17.82 -2.86 0.89
C PRO A 110 -17.49 -4.11 0.05
N GLY A 111 -16.66 -5.00 0.58
CA GLY A 111 -16.20 -6.24 -0.07
C GLY A 111 -15.04 -6.05 -1.05
N ALA A 112 -14.61 -4.80 -1.31
CA ALA A 112 -13.63 -4.49 -2.33
C ALA A 112 -12.23 -5.06 -2.03
N VAL A 113 -11.87 -5.23 -0.75
CA VAL A 113 -10.61 -5.90 -0.39
C VAL A 113 -10.64 -7.34 -0.87
N ARG A 114 -11.70 -8.09 -0.51
CA ARG A 114 -11.84 -9.49 -0.93
C ARG A 114 -11.89 -9.64 -2.45
N GLU A 115 -12.63 -8.80 -3.15
CA GLU A 115 -12.69 -8.84 -4.62
C GLU A 115 -11.33 -8.61 -5.26
N THR A 116 -10.56 -7.65 -4.75
CA THR A 116 -9.22 -7.36 -5.23
C THR A 116 -8.31 -8.56 -5.03
N LEU A 117 -8.35 -9.20 -3.86
CA LEU A 117 -7.58 -10.42 -3.62
C LEU A 117 -7.96 -11.54 -4.60
N VAL A 118 -9.26 -11.80 -4.84
CA VAL A 118 -9.71 -12.83 -5.79
C VAL A 118 -9.25 -12.55 -7.23
N ARG A 119 -9.14 -11.28 -7.63
CA ARG A 119 -8.66 -10.89 -8.97
C ARG A 119 -7.14 -11.01 -9.14
N ARG A 120 -6.37 -10.98 -8.05
CA ARG A 120 -4.91 -10.84 -8.06
C ARG A 120 -4.17 -12.08 -7.50
N LEU A 121 -4.91 -13.06 -6.99
CA LEU A 121 -4.45 -14.39 -6.57
C LEU A 121 -4.65 -15.41 -7.69
#